data_AF-A0A0D3IQN3-F1
#
_entry.id   AF-A0A0D3IQN3-F1
#
_cell.length_a   1.000
_cell.length_b   1.000
_cell.length_c   1.000
_cell.angle_alpha   90.00
_cell.angle_beta   90.00
_cell.angle_gamma   90.00
#
_symmetry.space_group_name_H-M   'P 1'
#
loop_
_entity.id
_entity.type
_entity.pdbx_description
1 polymer ?
#
loop_
_entity_poly.entity_id
_entity_poly.type
_entity_poly.pdbx_seq_one_letter_code
_entity_poly.pdbx_strand_id
1 'polypeptide(L)'
;MQGSGGVYREMQQEYSAYAAQQDSTRDAAPTADSNESDRQASANDAVSTWAREVELAVAPVHYLCVSDVTDGHPADGARDGRALSAGGRELKVLIVASRFGGMRQRERQQIVNAVLSEHIASGALHSVQMRCWAPEEWEEKGSPVNLGHPVYRV
;
A
#
# COMPACT_ATOMS: atom_id res chain seq x y z
N MET A 1 -16.39 -15.95 -38.53
CA MET A 1 -15.29 -16.51 -37.73
C MET A 1 -14.07 -15.63 -37.94
N GLN A 2 -13.51 -15.10 -36.84
CA GLN A 2 -12.08 -14.75 -36.61
C GLN A 2 -11.44 -13.75 -37.61
N GLY A 3 -10.70 -12.72 -37.24
CA GLY A 3 -10.08 -12.31 -35.98
C GLY A 3 -8.82 -11.50 -36.34
N SER A 4 -8.62 -10.39 -35.64
CA SER A 4 -7.34 -9.85 -35.15
C SER A 4 -6.22 -9.41 -36.10
N GLY A 5 -5.72 -8.20 -35.85
CA GLY A 5 -4.29 -7.90 -35.94
C GLY A 5 -3.95 -6.70 -36.81
N GLY A 6 -4.00 -5.49 -36.27
CA GLY A 6 -3.55 -4.35 -37.06
C GLY A 6 -3.55 -2.98 -36.42
N VAL A 7 -3.33 -2.82 -35.10
CA VAL A 7 -3.13 -1.46 -34.56
C VAL A 7 -2.28 -1.42 -33.28
N TYR A 8 -1.09 -2.03 -33.28
CA TYR A 8 -0.13 -1.89 -32.15
C TYR A 8 1.31 -1.76 -32.64
N ARG A 9 1.56 -0.85 -33.59
CA ARG A 9 2.94 -0.49 -33.96
C ARG A 9 3.20 0.99 -34.16
N GLU A 10 2.17 1.84 -34.20
CA GLU A 10 2.35 3.28 -34.43
C GLU A 10 2.25 4.17 -33.17
N MET A 11 1.89 3.62 -32.01
CA MET A 11 1.85 4.37 -30.73
C MET A 11 3.15 4.32 -29.92
N GLN A 12 4.29 3.92 -30.50
CA GLN A 12 5.59 3.96 -29.80
C GLN A 12 6.48 5.13 -30.23
N GLN A 13 6.19 5.78 -31.36
CA GLN A 13 7.02 6.88 -31.85
C GLN A 13 6.57 8.25 -31.32
N GLU A 14 5.27 8.49 -31.13
CA GLU A 14 4.79 9.76 -30.54
C GLU A 14 5.11 9.88 -29.04
N TYR A 15 5.31 8.77 -28.32
CA TYR A 15 5.66 8.80 -26.89
C TYR A 15 7.10 9.25 -26.64
N SER A 16 7.99 9.22 -27.65
CA SER A 16 9.39 9.62 -27.47
C SER A 16 9.60 11.14 -27.58
N ALA A 17 8.67 11.88 -28.20
CA ALA A 17 8.78 13.33 -28.36
C ALA A 17 8.27 14.11 -27.13
N TYR A 18 7.36 13.53 -26.34
CA TYR A 18 6.82 14.20 -25.14
C TYR A 18 7.78 14.21 -23.94
N ALA A 19 8.84 13.40 -23.95
CA ALA A 19 9.84 13.36 -22.89
C ALA A 19 10.87 14.51 -22.98
N ALA A 20 10.93 15.25 -24.09
CA ALA A 20 11.97 16.26 -24.34
C ALA A 20 11.56 17.71 -24.00
N GLN A 21 10.32 17.94 -23.54
CA GLN A 21 9.79 19.30 -23.35
C GLN A 21 9.71 19.75 -21.87
N GLN A 22 10.27 18.97 -20.94
CA GLN A 22 10.22 19.22 -19.49
C GLN A 22 11.45 19.93 -18.90
N ASP A 23 12.32 20.55 -19.71
CA ASP A 23 13.56 21.20 -19.21
C ASP A 23 13.51 22.74 -19.19
N SER A 24 12.33 23.36 -19.09
CA SER A 24 12.25 24.83 -19.05
C SER A 24 11.09 25.36 -18.21
N THR A 25 11.01 24.96 -16.94
CA THR A 25 10.42 25.78 -15.87
C THR A 25 11.10 25.43 -14.54
N ARG A 26 12.41 25.67 -14.51
CA ARG A 26 13.24 25.59 -13.32
C ARG A 26 13.33 26.98 -12.71
N ASP A 27 12.28 27.43 -12.03
CA ASP A 27 12.36 28.53 -11.04
C ASP A 27 11.01 28.73 -10.33
N ALA A 28 10.81 27.99 -9.25
CA ALA A 28 10.06 28.40 -8.05
C ALA A 28 10.13 27.23 -7.05
N ALA A 29 11.17 27.22 -6.20
CA ALA A 29 11.21 26.33 -5.06
C ALA A 29 10.06 26.69 -4.09
N PRO A 30 9.16 25.75 -3.73
CA PRO A 30 8.25 25.99 -2.63
C PRO A 30 8.99 25.70 -1.32
N THR A 31 8.84 26.60 -0.37
CA THR A 31 9.33 26.48 1.01
C THR A 31 8.78 25.20 1.66
N ALA A 32 9.55 24.13 1.63
CA ALA A 32 9.31 22.88 2.31
C ALA A 32 10.12 22.86 3.61
N ASP A 33 9.48 22.69 4.77
CA ASP A 33 10.11 21.89 5.84
C ASP A 33 9.14 21.48 6.95
N SER A 34 8.38 22.42 7.54
CA SER A 34 7.63 22.10 8.77
C SER A 34 6.32 21.33 8.53
N ASN A 35 5.57 21.70 7.50
CA ASN A 35 4.21 21.18 7.29
C ASN A 35 4.18 19.73 6.72
N GLU A 36 5.26 19.30 6.05
CA GLU A 36 5.34 17.96 5.46
C GLU A 36 5.68 16.92 6.53
N SER A 37 6.60 17.27 7.43
CA SER A 37 6.96 16.42 8.58
C SER A 37 5.76 16.20 9.50
N ASP A 38 4.95 17.23 9.76
CA ASP A 38 3.74 17.13 10.57
C ASP A 38 2.66 16.24 9.91
N ARG A 39 2.48 16.36 8.58
CA ARG A 39 1.57 15.48 7.82
C ARG A 39 2.04 14.03 7.85
N GLN A 40 3.33 13.79 7.68
CA GLN A 40 3.92 12.45 7.72
C GLN A 40 3.88 11.86 9.15
N ALA A 41 3.97 12.69 10.19
CA ALA A 41 3.80 12.24 11.57
C ALA A 41 2.34 11.82 11.85
N SER A 42 1.36 12.66 11.49
CA SER A 42 -0.06 12.33 11.62
C SER A 42 -0.48 11.12 10.79
N ALA A 43 0.12 10.97 9.60
CA ALA A 43 0.01 9.79 8.77
C ALA A 43 0.44 8.50 9.50
N ASN A 44 1.64 8.54 10.07
CA ASN A 44 2.23 7.40 10.76
C ASN A 44 1.42 7.03 12.02
N ASP A 45 0.79 8.01 12.67
CA ASP A 45 -0.11 7.81 13.81
C ASP A 45 -1.40 7.05 13.41
N ALA A 46 -2.02 7.44 12.29
CA ALA A 46 -3.16 6.71 11.73
C ALA A 46 -2.80 5.27 11.36
N VAL A 47 -1.66 5.07 10.70
CA VAL A 47 -1.15 3.74 10.33
C VAL A 47 -0.91 2.88 11.58
N SER A 48 -0.36 3.46 12.65
CA SER A 48 -0.15 2.77 13.92
C SER A 48 -1.46 2.39 14.60
N THR A 49 -2.48 3.24 14.49
CA THR A 49 -3.84 2.97 15.01
C THR A 49 -4.45 1.76 14.31
N TRP A 50 -4.44 1.74 12.97
CA TRP A 50 -4.94 0.60 12.19
C TRP A 50 -4.17 -0.69 12.46
N ALA A 51 -2.84 -0.58 12.62
CA ALA A 51 -2.02 -1.72 12.99
C ALA A 51 -2.43 -2.31 14.35
N ARG A 52 -2.74 -1.45 15.33
CA ARG A 52 -3.23 -1.89 16.64
C ARG A 52 -4.58 -2.59 16.57
N GLU A 53 -5.50 -2.10 15.75
CA GLU A 53 -6.81 -2.75 15.53
C GLU A 53 -6.64 -4.16 14.94
N VAL A 54 -5.75 -4.29 13.94
CA VAL A 54 -5.43 -5.59 13.34
C VAL A 54 -4.80 -6.53 14.37
N GLU A 55 -3.86 -6.04 15.19
CA GLU A 55 -3.23 -6.82 16.25
C GLU A 55 -4.27 -7.39 17.23
N LEU A 56 -5.22 -6.56 17.66
CA LEU A 56 -6.29 -6.98 18.57
C LEU A 56 -7.22 -8.02 17.93
N ALA A 57 -7.51 -7.90 16.63
CA ALA A 57 -8.38 -8.84 15.93
C ALA A 57 -7.75 -10.23 15.73
N VAL A 58 -6.41 -10.30 15.61
CA VAL A 58 -5.67 -11.54 15.31
C VAL A 58 -4.83 -12.07 16.46
N ALA A 59 -4.97 -11.49 17.66
CA ALA A 59 -4.26 -11.92 18.86
C ALA A 59 -4.50 -13.44 19.18
N PRO A 60 -3.47 -14.17 19.65
CA PRO A 60 -2.10 -13.72 19.93
C PRO A 60 -1.25 -13.59 18.65
N VAL A 61 -0.60 -12.44 18.51
CA VAL A 61 0.28 -12.10 17.39
C VAL A 61 1.74 -12.30 17.81
N HIS A 62 2.51 -12.99 16.97
CA HIS A 62 3.95 -13.22 17.15
C HIS A 62 4.80 -12.17 16.44
N TYR A 63 4.31 -11.69 15.30
CA TYR A 63 4.97 -10.65 14.55
C TYR A 63 3.93 -9.84 13.78
N LEU A 64 3.97 -8.53 13.92
CA LEU A 64 3.20 -7.61 13.08
C LEU A 64 4.14 -6.53 12.58
N CYS A 65 4.12 -6.29 11.27
CA CYS A 65 4.85 -5.20 10.66
C CYS A 65 3.93 -4.49 9.67
N VAL A 66 3.79 -3.18 9.83
CA VAL A 66 3.06 -2.32 8.91
C VAL A 66 4.00 -1.24 8.39
N SER A 67 4.12 -1.16 7.08
CA SER A 67 4.93 -0.16 6.39
C SER A 67 4.06 0.65 5.45
N ASP A 68 4.19 1.98 5.53
CA ASP A 68 3.62 2.88 4.53
C ASP A 68 4.55 2.91 3.32
N VAL A 69 4.03 2.51 2.15
CA VAL A 69 4.76 2.49 0.88
C VAL A 69 4.11 3.42 -0.14
N THR A 70 3.33 4.40 0.33
CA THR A 70 2.70 5.40 -0.53
C THR A 70 3.76 6.15 -1.34
N ASP A 71 3.70 6.01 -2.66
CA ASP A 71 4.67 6.55 -3.62
C ASP A 71 4.05 7.59 -4.57
N GLY A 72 2.85 8.10 -4.24
CA GLY A 72 2.17 9.17 -4.96
C GLY A 72 1.20 8.71 -6.05
N HIS A 73 1.16 7.42 -6.39
CA HIS A 73 0.15 6.86 -7.32
C HIS A 73 -1.33 7.13 -6.96
N PRO A 74 -1.73 7.28 -5.68
CA PRO A 74 -3.11 7.63 -5.32
C PRO A 74 -3.57 8.99 -5.89
N ALA A 75 -2.65 9.94 -6.10
CA ALA A 75 -2.98 11.24 -6.69
C ALA A 75 -3.41 11.15 -8.16
N ASP A 76 -2.79 10.24 -8.92
CA ASP A 76 -3.19 9.95 -10.29
C ASP A 76 -4.44 9.07 -10.33
N GLY A 77 -4.56 8.11 -9.40
CA GLY A 77 -5.75 7.29 -9.22
C GLY A 77 -7.01 8.10 -8.88
N ALA A 78 -6.87 9.20 -8.14
CA ALA A 78 -8.01 10.08 -7.84
C ALA A 78 -8.47 10.88 -9.07
N ARG A 79 -7.57 11.13 -10.04
CA ARG A 79 -7.89 11.84 -11.29
C ARG A 79 -8.62 10.94 -12.28
N ASP A 80 -8.31 9.65 -12.31
CA ASP A 80 -8.89 8.67 -13.24
C ASP A 80 -9.97 7.77 -12.63
N GLY A 81 -10.29 7.96 -11.34
CA GLY A 81 -11.36 7.27 -10.62
C GLY A 81 -10.98 5.90 -10.04
N ARG A 82 -9.70 5.52 -10.06
CA ARG A 82 -9.20 4.28 -9.43
C ARG A 82 -8.95 4.41 -7.93
N ALA A 83 -8.82 5.63 -7.39
CA ALA A 83 -8.69 5.90 -5.97
C ALA A 83 -9.82 6.78 -5.46
N LEU A 84 -10.29 6.51 -4.23
CA LEU A 84 -11.33 7.32 -3.59
C LEU A 84 -10.83 8.68 -3.13
N SER A 85 -9.53 8.79 -2.83
CA SER A 85 -8.89 10.04 -2.39
C SER A 85 -7.45 10.11 -2.91
N ALA A 86 -7.03 11.31 -3.30
CA ALA A 86 -5.66 11.60 -3.68
C ALA A 86 -4.66 11.40 -2.54
N GLY A 87 -5.13 11.38 -1.29
CA GLY A 87 -4.33 11.12 -0.08
C GLY A 87 -4.47 9.71 0.49
N GLY A 88 -5.14 8.79 -0.21
CA GLY A 88 -5.28 7.40 0.25
C GLY A 88 -3.94 6.68 0.30
N ARG A 89 -3.70 5.87 1.34
CA ARG A 89 -2.39 5.24 1.56
C ARG A 89 -2.26 3.86 0.93
N GLU A 90 -1.06 3.50 0.51
CA GLU A 90 -0.72 2.11 0.18
C GLU A 90 0.11 1.50 1.30
N LEU A 91 -0.43 0.45 1.91
CA LEU A 91 0.23 -0.22 3.04
C LEU A 91 0.72 -1.61 2.66
N LYS A 92 1.88 -1.96 3.19
CA LYS A 92 2.37 -3.34 3.26
C LYS A 92 2.28 -3.85 4.68
N VAL A 93 1.58 -4.97 4.85
CA VAL A 93 1.29 -5.56 6.14
C VAL A 93 1.79 -7.00 6.17
N LEU A 94 2.53 -7.35 7.20
CA LEU A 94 2.95 -8.72 7.47
C LEU A 94 2.49 -9.10 8.88
N ILE A 95 1.76 -10.20 8.96
CA ILE A 95 1.13 -10.68 10.19
C ILE A 95 1.49 -12.14 10.37
N VAL A 96 2.08 -12.45 11.51
CA VAL A 96 2.33 -13.81 11.99
C VAL A 96 1.55 -14.01 13.27
N ALA A 97 0.56 -14.89 13.25
CA ALA A 97 -0.32 -15.12 14.39
C ALA A 97 -0.67 -16.60 14.52
N SER A 98 -0.69 -17.13 15.75
CA SER A 98 -1.01 -18.55 15.98
C SER A 98 -2.42 -18.92 15.52
N ARG A 99 -3.34 -17.96 15.53
CA ARG A 99 -4.73 -18.16 15.07
C ARG A 99 -4.83 -18.59 13.61
N PHE A 100 -3.82 -18.31 12.80
CA PHE A 100 -3.80 -18.68 11.38
C PHE A 100 -3.46 -20.16 11.13
N GLY A 101 -3.06 -20.90 12.16
CA GLY A 101 -2.83 -22.34 12.09
C GLY A 101 -4.07 -23.07 11.55
N GLY A 102 -3.88 -23.88 10.50
CA GLY A 102 -4.95 -24.65 9.87
C GLY A 102 -5.96 -23.87 9.03
N MET A 103 -5.88 -22.53 8.98
CA MET A 103 -6.76 -21.69 8.14
C MET A 103 -6.21 -21.55 6.72
N ARG A 104 -7.10 -21.42 5.73
CA ARG A 104 -6.70 -21.09 4.35
C ARG A 104 -6.30 -19.63 4.25
N GLN A 105 -5.40 -19.32 3.31
CA GLN A 105 -4.91 -17.96 3.07
C GLN A 105 -6.03 -16.92 2.90
N ARG A 106 -7.10 -17.27 2.16
CA ARG A 106 -8.25 -16.39 1.95
C ARG A 106 -8.99 -16.07 3.24
N GLU A 107 -9.14 -17.03 4.14
CA GLU A 107 -9.86 -16.84 5.42
C GLU A 107 -9.06 -15.92 6.35
N ARG A 108 -7.73 -16.08 6.37
CA ARG A 108 -6.83 -15.17 7.10
C ARG A 108 -6.95 -13.74 6.59
N GLN A 109 -6.89 -13.58 5.27
CA GLN A 109 -7.06 -12.27 4.63
C GLN A 109 -8.46 -11.69 4.86
N GLN A 110 -9.51 -12.50 4.92
CA GLN A 110 -10.87 -12.04 5.22
C GLN A 110 -10.97 -11.45 6.63
N ILE A 111 -10.32 -12.07 7.63
CA ILE A 111 -10.30 -11.54 9.00
C ILE A 111 -9.63 -10.17 9.04
N VAL A 112 -8.47 -10.04 8.40
CA VAL A 112 -7.72 -8.78 8.37
C VAL A 112 -8.45 -7.72 7.54
N ASN A 113 -8.99 -8.10 6.39
CA ASN A 113 -9.81 -7.21 5.56
C ASN A 113 -11.08 -6.75 6.27
N ALA A 114 -11.68 -7.57 7.15
CA ALA A 114 -12.85 -7.13 7.91
C ALA A 114 -12.55 -5.89 8.76
N VAL A 115 -11.34 -5.80 9.32
CA VAL A 115 -10.87 -4.62 10.07
C VAL A 115 -10.52 -3.46 9.14
N LEU A 116 -9.76 -3.73 8.08
CA LEU A 116 -9.23 -2.66 7.22
C LEU A 116 -10.24 -2.13 6.19
N SER A 117 -11.31 -2.87 5.91
CA SER A 117 -12.31 -2.50 4.89
C SER A 117 -13.01 -1.18 5.19
N GLU A 118 -13.21 -0.83 6.46
CA GLU A 118 -13.79 0.45 6.87
C GLU A 118 -12.87 1.63 6.48
N HIS A 119 -11.57 1.46 6.69
CA HIS A 119 -10.55 2.46 6.32
C HIS A 119 -10.37 2.56 4.79
N ILE A 120 -10.64 1.49 4.06
CA ILE A 120 -10.71 1.51 2.59
C ILE A 120 -11.95 2.29 2.14
N ALA A 121 -13.11 1.99 2.72
CA ALA A 121 -14.37 2.64 2.36
C ALA A 121 -14.37 4.14 2.68
N SER A 122 -13.67 4.56 3.73
CA SER A 122 -13.49 5.98 4.07
C SER A 122 -12.54 6.73 3.13
N GLY A 123 -11.77 6.01 2.29
CA GLY A 123 -10.76 6.58 1.40
C GLY A 123 -9.45 6.96 2.11
N ALA A 124 -9.31 6.68 3.40
CA ALA A 124 -8.05 6.87 4.14
C ALA A 124 -6.98 5.85 3.70
N LEU A 125 -7.42 4.64 3.33
CA LEU A 125 -6.58 3.59 2.78
C LEU A 125 -6.96 3.33 1.32
N HIS A 126 -5.99 3.41 0.41
CA HIS A 126 -6.21 3.12 -1.00
C HIS A 126 -6.07 1.63 -1.31
N SER A 127 -4.98 1.02 -0.82
CA SER A 127 -4.66 -0.39 -1.07
C SER A 127 -3.85 -0.97 0.07
N VAL A 128 -4.05 -2.27 0.33
CA VAL A 128 -3.26 -3.02 1.30
C VAL A 128 -2.73 -4.30 0.68
N GLN A 129 -1.41 -4.47 0.75
CA GLN A 129 -0.74 -5.72 0.42
C GLN A 129 -0.42 -6.45 1.72
N MET A 130 -1.15 -7.53 2.00
CA MET A 130 -1.00 -8.27 3.25
C MET A 130 -0.46 -9.70 3.06
N ARG A 131 0.43 -10.09 3.95
CA ARG A 131 0.91 -11.47 4.12
C ARG A 131 0.51 -11.95 5.50
N CYS A 132 -0.19 -13.07 5.57
CA CYS A 132 -0.77 -13.60 6.81
C CYS A 132 -0.30 -15.04 6.97
N TRP A 133 0.61 -15.27 7.91
CA TRP A 133 1.31 -16.55 8.07
C TRP A 133 1.12 -17.11 9.47
N ALA A 134 1.06 -18.43 9.59
CA ALA A 134 1.18 -19.07 10.88
C ALA A 134 2.66 -19.04 11.34
N PRO A 135 2.95 -19.14 12.65
CA PRO A 135 4.33 -19.14 13.16
C PRO A 135 5.21 -20.20 12.50
N GLU A 136 4.67 -21.38 12.20
CA GLU A 136 5.38 -22.49 11.56
C GLU A 136 5.78 -22.12 10.11
N GLU A 137 4.92 -21.39 9.39
CA GLU A 137 5.21 -20.92 8.04
C GLU A 137 6.23 -19.78 8.04
N TRP A 138 6.27 -18.98 9.11
CA TRP A 138 7.26 -17.92 9.29
C TRP A 138 8.66 -18.48 9.53
N GLU A 139 8.77 -19.54 10.34
CA GLU A 139 10.04 -20.24 10.57
C GLU A 139 10.62 -20.80 9.26
N GLU A 140 9.77 -21.29 8.36
CA GLU A 140 10.20 -21.82 7.05
C GLU A 140 10.59 -20.70 6.05
N LYS A 141 9.81 -19.62 5.98
CA LYS A 141 9.96 -18.58 4.95
C LYS A 141 10.91 -17.44 5.35
N GLY A 142 11.01 -17.16 6.65
CA GLY A 142 11.72 -16.02 7.19
C GLY A 142 11.13 -14.66 6.80
N SER A 143 11.82 -13.59 7.24
CA SER A 143 11.37 -12.22 6.99
C SER A 143 11.53 -11.81 5.52
N PRO A 144 10.46 -11.33 4.85
CA PRO A 144 10.55 -10.87 3.48
C PRO A 144 11.33 -9.55 3.38
N VAL A 145 12.19 -9.47 2.36
CA VAL A 145 13.11 -8.33 2.14
C VAL A 145 12.45 -7.04 1.63
N ASN A 146 11.18 -7.10 1.20
CA ASN A 146 10.49 -6.01 0.51
C ASN A 146 9.33 -5.39 1.32
N LEU A 147 9.44 -5.37 2.66
CA LEU A 147 8.41 -4.80 3.53
C LEU A 147 8.39 -3.27 3.52
N GLY A 148 9.50 -2.61 3.18
CA GLY A 148 9.62 -1.16 3.31
C GLY A 148 10.10 -0.75 4.70
N HIS A 149 10.02 0.53 5.04
CA HIS A 149 10.36 1.01 6.37
C HIS A 149 9.16 0.83 7.31
N PRO A 150 9.28 0.02 8.37
CA PRO A 150 8.16 -0.24 9.27
C PRO A 150 7.79 1.05 10.02
N VAL A 151 6.52 1.41 9.94
CA VAL A 151 5.89 2.47 10.74
C VAL A 151 5.47 1.90 12.10
N TYR A 152 4.96 0.67 12.10
CA TYR A 152 4.54 -0.05 13.31
C TYR A 152 5.11 -1.47 13.32
N ARG A 153 5.54 -1.92 14.51
CA ARG A 153 5.98 -3.30 14.73
C ARG A 153 5.65 -3.81 16.13
N VAL A 154 5.30 -5.10 16.22
CA VAL A 154 5.17 -5.89 17.47
C VAL A 154 5.91 -7.19 17.30
#